data_AF-A0A7X7TTC1-F1
#
_entry.id   AF-A0A7X7TTC1-F1
#
_cell.length_a   1.000
_cell.length_b   1.000
_cell.length_c   1.000
_cell.angle_alpha   90.00
_cell.angle_beta   90.00
_cell.angle_gamma   90.00
#
_symmetry.space_group_name_H-M   'P 1'
#
loop_
_entity.id
_entity.type
_entity.pdbx_description
1 polymer ?
#
loop_
_entity_poly.entity_id
_entity_poly.type
_entity_poly.pdbx_seq_one_letter_code
_entity_poly.pdbx_strand_id
1 'polypeptide(L)' 'LERINKELKRRSRVSGAYSNDQSLLRVAVCIMMDINEDWITGNRYLSLEE' A
#
# COMPACT_ATOMS: atom_id res chain seq x y z
N LEU A 1 -11.71 1.60 -4.95
CA LEU A 1 -11.71 0.53 -3.92
C LEU A 1 -11.14 -0.79 -4.44
N GLU A 2 -11.57 -1.27 -5.61
CA GLU A 2 -11.13 -2.56 -6.15
C GLU A 2 -9.60 -2.71 -6.31
N ARG A 3 -8.91 -1.68 -6.81
CA ARG A 3 -7.43 -1.65 -6.92
C ARG A 3 -6.73 -1.80 -5.57
N ILE A 4 -7.19 -1.07 -4.54
CA ILE A 4 -6.63 -1.15 -3.18
C ILE A 4 -6.83 -2.56 -2.62
N ASN A 5 -8.03 -3.13 -2.75
CA ASN A 5 -8.34 -4.46 -2.26
C ASN A 5 -7.47 -5.54 -2.93
N LYS A 6 -7.22 -5.42 -4.24
CA LYS A 6 -6.34 -6.32 -4.99
C LYS A 6 -4.90 -6.22 -4.49
N GLU A 7 -4.42 -5.00 -4.25
CA GLU A 7 -3.04 -4.77 -3.81
C GLU A 7 -2.80 -5.23 -2.37
N LEU A 8 -3.76 -4.97 -1.48
CA LEU A 8 -3.74 -5.46 -0.10
C LEU A 8 -3.65 -6.99 -0.07
N LYS A 9 -4.53 -7.69 -0.81
CA LYS A 9 -4.50 -9.16 -0.94
C LYS A 9 -3.20 -9.68 -1.53
N ARG A 10 -2.61 -8.97 -2.51
CA ARG A 10 -1.37 -9.38 -3.16
C ARG A 10 -0.18 -9.27 -2.20
N ARG A 11 -0.04 -8.16 -1.48
CA ARG A 11 1.08 -7.90 -0.56
C ARG A 11 0.95 -8.68 0.76
N SER A 12 -0.27 -8.92 1.24
CA SER A 12 -0.49 -9.73 2.46
C SER A 12 -0.36 -11.23 2.23
N ARG A 13 -0.26 -11.71 0.99
CA ARG A 13 -0.27 -13.14 0.64
C ARG A 13 0.87 -13.95 1.30
N VAL A 14 2.01 -13.32 1.57
CA VAL A 14 3.18 -13.98 2.17
C VAL A 14 3.01 -14.23 3.66
N SER A 15 2.21 -13.41 4.36
CA SER A 15 2.12 -13.45 5.82
C SER A 15 1.39 -14.69 6.34
N GLY A 16 0.56 -15.37 5.54
CA GLY A 16 -0.14 -16.61 5.90
C GLY A 16 -1.18 -16.44 7.00
N ALA A 17 -0.74 -16.18 8.24
CA ALA A 17 -1.55 -15.87 9.41
C ALA A 17 -0.87 -14.79 10.28
N TYR A 18 -1.66 -13.99 10.97
CA TYR A 18 -1.18 -12.95 11.89
C TYR A 18 -1.37 -13.40 13.34
N SER A 19 -0.40 -13.14 14.20
CA SER A 19 -0.45 -13.57 15.62
C SER A 19 -1.51 -12.83 16.44
N ASN A 20 -1.99 -11.67 15.99
CA ASN A 20 -3.07 -10.88 16.57
C ASN A 20 -3.54 -9.77 15.60
N ASP A 21 -4.66 -9.13 15.93
CA ASP A 21 -5.24 -8.04 15.13
C ASP A 21 -4.33 -6.83 14.98
N GLN A 22 -3.52 -6.51 15.99
CA GLN A 22 -2.59 -5.39 15.93
C GLN A 22 -1.48 -5.64 14.89
N SER A 23 -1.00 -6.87 14.78
CA SER A 23 -0.03 -7.28 13.75
C SER A 23 -0.62 -7.19 12.35
N LEU A 24 -1.88 -7.57 12.17
CA LEU A 24 -2.61 -7.39 10.91
C LEU A 24 -2.75 -5.90 10.56
N LEU A 25 -3.21 -5.08 11.52
CA LEU A 25 -3.44 -3.65 11.31
C LEU A 25 -2.15 -2.92 10.97
N ARG A 26 -1.02 -3.23 11.64
CA ARG A 26 0.28 -2.62 11.31
C ARG A 26 0.64 -2.84 9.84
N VAL A 27 0.54 -4.08 9.36
CA VAL A 27 0.88 -4.40 7.96
C VAL A 27 -0.09 -3.75 6.98
N ALA A 28 -1.40 -3.77 7.28
CA ALA A 28 -2.40 -3.12 6.44
C ALA A 28 -2.17 -1.61 6.33
N VAL A 29 -1.87 -0.94 7.45
CA VAL A 29 -1.56 0.50 7.49
C VAL A 29 -0.28 0.80 6.72
N CYS A 30 0.78 0.02 6.90
CA CYS A 30 2.02 0.18 6.13
C CYS A 30 1.75 0.10 4.61
N ILE A 31 0.99 -0.91 4.16
CA ILE A 31 0.63 -1.04 2.74
C ILE A 31 -0.18 0.17 2.24
N MET A 32 -1.10 0.70 3.05
CA MET A 32 -1.87 1.90 2.68
C MET A 32 -0.99 3.15 2.60
N MET A 33 0.00 3.28 3.49
CA MET A 33 0.98 4.37 3.46
C MET A 33 1.81 4.33 2.17
N ASP A 34 2.33 3.16 1.79
CA ASP A 34 3.08 3.00 0.53
C ASP A 34 2.23 3.41 -0.70
N ILE A 35 0.97 2.94 -0.76
CA ILE A 35 0.07 3.28 -1.86
C ILE A 35 -0.21 4.79 -1.91
N ASN A 36 -0.36 5.41 -0.73
CA ASN A 36 -0.57 6.84 -0.64
C ASN A 36 0.67 7.63 -1.07
N GLU A 37 1.87 7.19 -0.68
CA GLU A 37 3.14 7.79 -1.13
C GLU A 37 3.31 7.68 -2.65
N ASP A 38 2.98 6.52 -3.23
CA ASP A 38 2.97 6.30 -4.68
C ASP A 38 2.00 7.24 -5.38
N TRP A 39 0.84 7.53 -4.80
CA TRP A 39 -0.15 8.44 -5.39
C TRP A 39 0.27 9.92 -5.28
N ILE A 40 0.82 10.31 -4.13
CA ILE A 40 1.35 11.66 -3.92
C ILE A 40 2.53 11.91 -4.86
N THR A 41 3.40 10.91 -5.05
CA THR A 41 4.63 11.02 -5.84
C THR A 41 4.38 10.79 -7.33
N GLY A 42 3.48 9.89 -7.68
CA GLY A 42 3.22 9.41 -9.05
C GLY A 42 2.47 10.39 -9.95
N ASN A 43 1.98 11.51 -9.42
CA ASN A 43 1.39 12.60 -10.20
C ASN A 43 2.39 13.70 -10.60
N ARG A 44 3.69 13.53 -10.37
CA ARG A 44 4.71 14.33 -11.06
C ARG A 44 5.04 13.73 -12.42
N TYR A 45 4.09 13.84 -13.34
CA TYR A 45 4.40 14.17 -14.74
C TYR A 45 4.68 15.68 -14.87
N LEU A 46 5.28 16.31 -13.84
CA LEU A 46 5.99 17.55 -14.07
C LEU A 46 7.31 17.11 -14.69
N SER A 47 7.35 17.10 -16.02
CA SER A 47 8.61 17.41 -16.69
C SER A 47 9.07 18.73 -16.09
N LEU A 48 10.08 18.68 -15.25
CA LEU A 48 10.96 19.84 -15.08
C LEU A 48 11.65 19.99 -16.43
N GLU A 49 10.95 20.62 -17.37
CA GLU A 49 11.60 21.34 -18.45
C GLU A 49 12.28 22.53 -17.77
N GLU A 50 13.58 22.37 -17.55
CA GLU A 50 14.54 23.47 -17.49
C GLU A 50 15.23 23.58 -18.84
#